data_AF-A0A377LPJ9-F1
#
_entry.id   AF-A0A377LPJ9-F1
#
_cell.length_a   1.000
_cell.length_b   1.000
_cell.length_c   1.000
_cell.angle_alpha   90.00
_cell.angle_beta   90.00
_cell.angle_gamma   90.00
#
_symmetry.space_group_name_H-M   'P 1'
#
loop_
_entity.id
_entity.type
_entity.pdbx_description
1 polymer ?
#
loop_
_entity_poly.entity_id
_entity_poly.type
_entity_poly.pdbx_seq_one_letter_code
_entity_poly.pdbx_strand_id
1 'polypeptide(L)'
;MWNLLKEHVSRYTPDVVENICGTPKADFLKVCELIAETSAKDKTASFLYALGWTQHSIGAQNIRTMAMVQLLLGNMGMAGGGVNALRGHSNIQGLTDLGLLSQSLTGYMNLPSEKQPDLQTYLTASTPKPLLEGQVNYWGNYPKFFVSLMKAFYGDKATAENSWGFDWLPKWDKGYDVLQYFEMMHQGQVNGYICQGFNPVASFPNKNKVVESLSKLKFLITIDPLNTETSTFWQNHGESNDVDPSKNSDRSVPSAINLLRGRERFYRQLWPLAAVALERCGRPGHRHERRRDPGRYLLTPA
;
A
#
# COMPACT_ATOMS: atom_id res chain seq x y z
N MET A 1 -12.40 9.30 30.17
CA MET A 1 -12.54 8.32 29.07
C MET A 1 -13.56 7.23 29.39
N TRP A 2 -13.41 6.42 30.45
CA TRP A 2 -14.33 5.33 30.79
C TRP A 2 -15.83 5.68 30.74
N ASN A 3 -16.26 6.73 31.43
CA ASN A 3 -17.68 7.13 31.45
C ASN A 3 -18.19 7.58 30.07
N LEU A 4 -17.34 8.26 29.27
CA LEU A 4 -17.70 8.66 27.90
C LEU A 4 -17.85 7.45 26.98
N LEU A 5 -17.01 6.42 27.16
CA LEU A 5 -17.17 5.16 26.42
C LEU A 5 -18.49 4.50 26.74
N LYS A 6 -18.82 4.37 28.03
CA LYS A 6 -20.08 3.78 28.50
C LYS A 6 -21.29 4.51 27.90
N GLU A 7 -21.28 5.83 27.94
CA GLU A 7 -22.33 6.66 27.34
C GLU A 7 -22.42 6.44 25.82
N HIS A 8 -21.29 6.45 25.12
CA HIS A 8 -21.25 6.31 23.66
C HIS A 8 -21.87 5.00 23.17
N VAL A 9 -21.59 3.89 23.88
CA VAL A 9 -22.02 2.55 23.51
C VAL A 9 -23.39 2.14 24.05
N SER A 10 -23.99 2.95 24.93
CA SER A 10 -25.30 2.67 25.55
C SER A 10 -26.43 2.43 24.54
N ARG A 11 -26.31 3.02 23.34
CA ARG A 11 -27.28 2.92 22.24
C ARG A 11 -27.26 1.57 21.53
N TYR A 12 -26.22 0.76 21.70
CA TYR A 12 -26.09 -0.54 21.02
C TYR A 12 -26.69 -1.67 21.86
N THR A 13 -28.02 -1.64 22.02
CA THR A 13 -28.76 -2.71 22.70
C THR A 13 -28.86 -3.96 21.82
N PRO A 14 -29.12 -5.16 22.38
CA PRO A 14 -29.33 -6.37 21.58
C PRO A 14 -30.44 -6.23 20.52
N ASP A 15 -31.50 -5.45 20.79
CA ASP A 15 -32.55 -5.13 19.81
C ASP A 15 -32.00 -4.32 18.62
N VAL A 16 -31.19 -3.30 18.90
CA VAL A 16 -30.56 -2.50 17.84
C VAL A 16 -29.61 -3.35 17.01
N VAL A 17 -28.86 -4.25 17.64
CA VAL A 17 -27.96 -5.18 16.96
C VAL A 17 -28.74 -6.13 16.05
N GLU A 18 -29.81 -6.76 16.55
CA GLU A 18 -30.65 -7.66 15.75
C GLU A 18 -31.28 -6.93 14.55
N ASN A 19 -31.80 -5.72 14.77
CA ASN A 19 -32.41 -4.91 13.72
C ASN A 19 -31.43 -4.49 12.60
N ILE A 20 -30.17 -4.15 12.95
CA ILE A 20 -29.19 -3.66 11.98
C ILE A 20 -28.40 -4.81 11.34
N CYS A 21 -27.94 -5.77 12.14
CA CYS A 21 -27.04 -6.83 11.71
C CYS A 21 -27.79 -8.07 11.20
N GLY A 22 -29.06 -8.24 11.56
CA GLY A 22 -29.85 -9.44 11.25
C GLY A 22 -29.46 -10.66 12.07
N THR A 23 -28.48 -10.55 12.98
CA THR A 23 -28.09 -11.64 13.89
C THR A 23 -29.18 -11.84 14.94
N PRO A 24 -29.77 -13.05 15.08
CA PRO A 24 -30.74 -13.32 16.13
C PRO A 24 -30.21 -12.97 17.51
N LYS A 25 -31.05 -12.38 18.35
CA LYS A 25 -30.65 -11.90 19.69
C LYS A 25 -30.03 -13.01 20.55
N ALA A 26 -30.58 -14.22 20.48
CA ALA A 26 -30.07 -15.37 21.22
C ALA A 26 -28.63 -15.72 20.83
N ASP A 27 -28.33 -15.70 19.52
CA ASP A 27 -26.99 -15.98 19.00
C ASP A 27 -26.00 -14.89 19.40
N PHE A 28 -26.42 -13.61 19.31
CA PHE A 28 -25.61 -12.48 19.75
C PHE A 28 -25.26 -12.57 21.24
N LEU A 29 -26.25 -12.80 22.10
CA LEU A 29 -26.04 -12.93 23.55
C LEU A 29 -25.11 -14.11 23.87
N LYS A 30 -25.25 -15.24 23.16
CA LYS A 30 -24.36 -16.38 23.35
C LYS A 30 -22.90 -16.05 23.04
N VAL A 31 -22.65 -15.31 21.96
CA VAL A 31 -21.29 -14.84 21.62
C VAL A 31 -20.77 -13.85 22.66
N CYS A 32 -21.60 -12.92 23.14
CA CYS A 32 -21.23 -11.98 24.19
C CYS A 32 -20.84 -12.69 25.49
N GLU A 33 -21.60 -13.70 25.92
CA GLU A 33 -21.30 -14.51 27.11
C GLU A 33 -19.93 -15.18 26.98
N LEU A 34 -19.67 -15.88 25.88
CA LEU A 34 -18.42 -16.60 25.65
C LEU A 34 -17.20 -15.65 25.64
N ILE A 35 -17.33 -14.49 25.02
CA ILE A 35 -16.26 -13.48 25.00
C ILE A 35 -16.07 -12.89 26.41
N ALA A 36 -17.16 -12.59 27.13
CA ALA A 36 -17.11 -11.99 28.46
C ALA A 36 -16.44 -12.90 29.51
N GLU A 37 -16.56 -14.22 29.39
CA GLU A 37 -15.83 -15.16 30.24
C GLU A 37 -14.31 -14.95 30.21
N THR A 38 -13.78 -14.42 29.11
CA THR A 38 -12.34 -14.14 28.97
C THR A 38 -11.88 -12.85 29.62
N SER A 39 -12.75 -12.18 30.38
CA SER A 39 -12.34 -11.13 31.33
C SER A 39 -11.68 -11.70 32.59
N ALA A 40 -11.83 -13.01 32.84
CA ALA A 40 -11.11 -13.70 33.91
C ALA A 40 -9.59 -13.74 33.61
N LYS A 41 -8.76 -13.51 34.62
CA LYS A 41 -7.30 -13.36 34.45
C LYS A 41 -6.58 -14.60 33.89
N ASP A 42 -7.19 -15.76 34.01
CA ASP A 42 -6.68 -17.08 33.61
C ASP A 42 -7.30 -17.58 32.29
N LYS A 43 -8.17 -16.78 31.66
CA LYS A 43 -8.76 -17.06 30.35
C LYS A 43 -8.35 -15.98 29.36
N THR A 44 -8.30 -16.34 28.07
CA THR A 44 -7.99 -15.39 27.00
C THR A 44 -8.89 -15.61 25.80
N ALA A 45 -9.26 -14.53 25.12
CA ALA A 45 -9.83 -14.58 23.78
C ALA A 45 -8.83 -14.06 22.75
N SER A 46 -8.82 -14.68 21.57
CA SER A 46 -8.04 -14.22 20.43
C SER A 46 -8.95 -13.92 19.25
N PHE A 47 -8.80 -12.73 18.66
CA PHE A 47 -9.54 -12.34 17.47
C PHE A 47 -8.68 -12.53 16.23
N LEU A 48 -9.13 -13.40 15.32
CA LEU A 48 -8.52 -13.64 14.02
C LEU A 48 -9.37 -12.94 12.95
N TYR A 49 -8.80 -11.98 12.25
CA TYR A 49 -9.50 -11.26 11.18
C TYR A 49 -8.58 -10.92 10.01
N ALA A 50 -9.19 -10.63 8.86
CA ALA A 50 -8.51 -10.14 7.66
C ALA A 50 -9.42 -9.17 6.89
N LEU A 51 -9.78 -9.52 5.66
CA LEU A 51 -10.46 -8.64 4.70
C LEU A 51 -11.91 -8.29 5.06
N GLY A 52 -12.62 -9.22 5.73
CA GLY A 52 -14.03 -9.05 6.08
C GLY A 52 -14.33 -7.80 6.91
N TRP A 53 -13.33 -7.25 7.62
CA TRP A 53 -13.46 -6.03 8.40
C TRP A 53 -12.77 -4.81 7.79
N THR A 54 -11.75 -4.99 6.95
CA THR A 54 -10.91 -3.89 6.45
C THR A 54 -11.48 -3.21 5.21
N GLN A 55 -12.16 -3.95 4.33
CA GLN A 55 -12.60 -3.45 3.02
C GLN A 55 -13.97 -2.75 3.08
N HIS A 56 -14.09 -1.80 4.00
CA HIS A 56 -15.28 -0.97 4.21
C HIS A 56 -14.87 0.48 4.40
N SER A 57 -15.75 1.43 4.10
CA SER A 57 -15.50 2.87 4.36
C SER A 57 -15.21 3.17 5.84
N ILE A 58 -15.68 2.30 6.75
CA ILE A 58 -15.44 2.37 8.19
C ILE A 58 -14.50 1.25 8.69
N GLY A 59 -13.72 0.61 7.82
CA GLY A 59 -12.95 -0.59 8.18
C GLY A 59 -11.97 -0.39 9.34
N ALA A 60 -11.36 0.80 9.43
CA ALA A 60 -10.52 1.17 10.58
C ALA A 60 -11.31 1.19 11.90
N GLN A 61 -12.59 1.61 11.88
CA GLN A 61 -13.44 1.63 13.07
C GLN A 61 -13.86 0.23 13.50
N ASN A 62 -14.12 -0.67 12.54
CA ASN A 62 -14.38 -2.09 12.86
C ASN A 62 -13.24 -2.68 13.70
N ILE A 63 -12.00 -2.44 13.28
CA ILE A 63 -10.80 -2.89 13.99
C ILE A 63 -10.65 -2.20 15.34
N ARG A 64 -10.87 -0.88 15.42
CA ARG A 64 -10.80 -0.14 16.70
C ARG A 64 -11.79 -0.69 17.72
N THR A 65 -13.01 -1.00 17.33
CA THR A 65 -14.03 -1.58 18.21
C THR A 65 -13.55 -2.90 18.81
N MET A 66 -13.03 -3.82 17.99
CA MET A 66 -12.51 -5.09 18.50
C MET A 66 -11.25 -4.88 19.37
N ALA A 67 -10.35 -3.97 19.01
CA ALA A 67 -9.18 -3.66 19.83
C ALA A 67 -9.58 -3.12 21.21
N MET A 68 -10.63 -2.28 21.27
CA MET A 68 -11.19 -1.80 22.53
C MET A 68 -11.77 -2.95 23.36
N VAL A 69 -12.46 -3.91 22.75
CA VAL A 69 -12.93 -5.13 23.46
C VAL A 69 -11.76 -5.89 24.06
N GLN A 70 -10.68 -6.14 23.30
CA GLN A 70 -9.51 -6.84 23.82
C GLN A 70 -8.80 -6.11 24.97
N LEU A 71 -8.79 -4.77 24.95
CA LEU A 71 -8.28 -3.95 26.06
C LEU A 71 -9.18 -4.05 27.30
N LEU A 72 -10.52 -4.03 27.13
CA LEU A 72 -11.48 -4.17 28.23
C LEU A 72 -11.37 -5.52 28.92
N LEU A 73 -11.11 -6.59 28.14
CA LEU A 73 -10.96 -7.94 28.65
C LEU A 73 -9.56 -8.24 29.22
N GLY A 74 -8.58 -7.35 28.99
CA GLY A 74 -7.20 -7.59 29.44
C GLY A 74 -6.44 -8.63 28.61
N ASN A 75 -6.87 -8.89 27.37
CA ASN A 75 -6.33 -9.96 26.51
C ASN A 75 -5.08 -9.56 25.72
N MET A 76 -4.67 -8.29 25.76
CA MET A 76 -3.51 -7.80 25.01
C MET A 76 -2.19 -8.18 25.69
N GLY A 77 -1.26 -8.75 24.92
CA GLY A 77 0.04 -9.19 25.43
C GLY A 77 0.05 -10.59 26.07
N MET A 78 -1.09 -11.27 26.10
CA MET A 78 -1.25 -12.60 26.70
C MET A 78 -1.06 -13.72 25.65
N ALA A 79 -0.48 -14.84 26.06
CA ALA A 79 -0.48 -16.06 25.25
C ALA A 79 -1.92 -16.57 25.04
N GLY A 80 -2.25 -16.93 23.80
CA GLY A 80 -3.63 -17.29 23.41
C GLY A 80 -4.59 -16.09 23.31
N GLY A 81 -4.13 -14.87 23.58
CA GLY A 81 -4.93 -13.64 23.50
C GLY A 81 -4.67 -12.81 22.23
N GLY A 82 -4.78 -11.50 22.38
CA GLY A 82 -4.33 -10.52 21.39
C GLY A 82 -5.22 -10.33 20.16
N VAL A 83 -4.69 -9.54 19.22
CA VAL A 83 -5.34 -9.19 17.96
C VAL A 83 -4.53 -9.78 16.82
N ASN A 84 -5.00 -10.90 16.29
CA ASN A 84 -4.36 -11.62 15.19
C ASN A 84 -4.91 -11.09 13.86
N ALA A 85 -4.37 -9.95 13.44
CA ALA A 85 -4.65 -9.34 12.15
C ALA A 85 -3.92 -10.10 11.02
N LEU A 86 -4.55 -11.15 10.51
CA LEU A 86 -3.96 -12.09 9.56
C LEU A 86 -3.60 -11.37 8.25
N ARG A 87 -2.34 -11.51 7.84
CA ARG A 87 -1.82 -10.89 6.62
C ARG A 87 -2.14 -11.76 5.40
N GLY A 88 -2.36 -11.10 4.26
CA GLY A 88 -2.70 -11.73 2.99
C GLY A 88 -1.47 -12.28 2.26
N HIS A 89 -0.96 -11.53 1.28
CA HIS A 89 0.22 -11.96 0.52
C HIS A 89 1.41 -12.30 1.43
N SER A 90 2.20 -13.28 1.01
CA SER A 90 3.32 -13.84 1.78
C SER A 90 4.29 -12.80 2.34
N ASN A 91 4.51 -11.69 1.63
CA ASN A 91 5.41 -10.62 2.06
C ASN A 91 4.74 -9.23 2.13
N ILE A 92 3.41 -9.16 2.29
CA ILE A 92 2.75 -7.85 2.41
C ILE A 92 3.21 -7.10 3.65
N GLN A 93 3.57 -7.84 4.70
CA GLN A 93 4.17 -7.26 5.91
C GLN A 93 5.51 -6.60 5.58
N GLY A 94 6.42 -7.32 4.91
CA GLY A 94 7.73 -6.77 4.53
C GLY A 94 7.65 -5.58 3.56
N LEU A 95 6.74 -5.59 2.59
CA LEU A 95 6.55 -4.43 1.71
C LEU A 95 6.01 -3.21 2.45
N THR A 96 5.17 -3.44 3.47
CA THR A 96 4.71 -2.37 4.37
C THR A 96 5.86 -1.85 5.23
N ASP A 97 6.68 -2.75 5.79
CA ASP A 97 7.86 -2.40 6.59
C ASP A 97 8.90 -1.60 5.77
N LEU A 98 9.02 -1.90 4.48
CA LEU A 98 9.89 -1.19 3.53
C LEU A 98 9.27 0.12 2.98
N GLY A 99 8.03 0.44 3.35
CA GLY A 99 7.40 1.71 3.00
C GLY A 99 6.94 1.81 1.54
N LEU A 100 6.52 0.72 0.91
CA LEU A 100 5.98 0.72 -0.47
C LEU A 100 4.52 1.22 -0.49
N LEU A 101 4.29 2.39 0.11
CA LEU A 101 3.03 3.13 0.18
C LEU A 101 3.30 4.60 -0.14
N SER A 102 2.32 5.30 -0.70
CA SER A 102 2.49 6.62 -1.33
C SER A 102 3.25 7.67 -0.50
N GLN A 103 3.09 7.67 0.82
CA GLN A 103 3.65 8.68 1.72
C GLN A 103 4.65 8.08 2.73
N SER A 104 5.04 6.82 2.55
CA SER A 104 5.84 6.10 3.52
C SER A 104 7.32 6.05 3.12
N LEU A 105 8.15 5.90 4.14
CA LEU A 105 9.56 5.50 4.07
C LEU A 105 9.73 4.19 4.86
N THR A 106 10.85 3.52 4.62
CA THR A 106 11.27 2.31 5.34
C THR A 106 11.17 2.51 6.86
N GLY A 107 10.66 1.52 7.57
CA GLY A 107 10.58 1.52 9.03
C GLY A 107 9.45 2.38 9.58
N TYR A 108 8.32 2.46 8.88
CA TYR A 108 7.13 3.23 9.28
C TYR A 108 7.37 4.75 9.44
N MET A 109 8.45 5.25 8.84
CA MET A 109 8.67 6.68 8.71
C MET A 109 7.80 7.23 7.57
N ASN A 110 7.59 8.53 7.54
CA ASN A 110 6.82 9.19 6.49
C ASN A 110 7.74 10.02 5.59
N LEU A 111 7.41 10.11 4.31
CA LEU A 111 7.94 11.15 3.45
C LEU A 111 7.55 12.53 3.99
N PRO A 112 8.41 13.56 3.85
CA PRO A 112 8.04 14.92 4.19
C PRO A 112 6.90 15.43 3.30
N SER A 113 6.02 16.25 3.87
CA SER A 113 5.07 17.05 3.08
C SER A 113 5.75 18.30 2.53
N GLU A 114 5.19 18.91 1.49
CA GLU A 114 5.68 20.20 0.97
C GLU A 114 5.61 21.34 2.01
N LYS A 115 4.77 21.19 3.04
CA LYS A 115 4.61 22.14 4.15
C LYS A 115 5.72 22.06 5.20
N GLN A 116 6.64 21.11 5.05
CA GLN A 116 7.81 20.92 5.90
C GLN A 116 9.06 21.30 5.08
N PRO A 117 9.39 22.61 5.01
CA PRO A 117 10.41 23.10 4.08
C PRO A 117 11.83 22.70 4.45
N ASP A 118 12.06 22.33 5.72
CA ASP A 118 13.37 21.99 6.26
C ASP A 118 13.32 20.76 7.17
N LEU A 119 14.50 20.18 7.40
CA LEU A 119 14.67 18.97 8.21
C LEU A 119 14.19 19.16 9.65
N GLN A 120 14.41 20.34 10.25
CA GLN A 120 14.05 20.58 11.64
C GLN A 120 12.53 20.59 11.82
N THR A 121 11.81 21.24 10.91
CA THR A 121 10.35 21.28 10.87
C THR A 121 9.78 19.87 10.71
N TYR A 122 10.34 19.07 9.79
CA TYR A 122 9.94 17.67 9.59
C TYR A 122 10.19 16.80 10.83
N LEU A 123 11.39 16.85 11.41
CA LEU A 123 11.75 16.04 12.57
C LEU A 123 10.93 16.43 13.81
N THR A 124 10.67 17.72 14.00
CA THR A 124 9.84 18.20 15.11
C THR A 124 8.41 17.68 15.01
N ALA A 125 7.84 17.69 13.80
CA ALA A 125 6.50 17.16 13.55
C ALA A 125 6.43 15.63 13.68
N SER A 126 7.51 14.92 13.31
CA SER A 126 7.56 13.45 13.29
C SER A 126 7.99 12.82 14.61
N THR A 127 8.50 13.61 15.55
CA THR A 127 9.00 13.13 16.84
C THR A 127 7.99 13.44 17.95
N PRO A 128 7.14 12.48 18.36
CA PRO A 128 6.15 12.72 19.39
C PRO A 128 6.81 13.01 20.75
N LYS A 129 6.20 13.92 21.51
CA LYS A 129 6.57 14.17 22.91
C LYS A 129 5.78 13.22 23.82
N PRO A 130 6.38 12.73 24.92
CA PRO A 130 5.64 11.92 25.88
C PRO A 130 4.48 12.75 26.47
N LEU A 131 3.29 12.14 26.55
CA LEU A 131 2.10 12.80 27.09
C LEU A 131 1.94 12.59 28.62
N LEU A 132 2.70 11.66 29.19
CA LEU A 132 2.72 11.33 30.60
C LEU A 132 4.17 11.10 31.05
N GLU A 133 4.42 11.30 32.35
CA GLU A 133 5.70 10.99 32.98
C GLU A 133 5.96 9.47 33.00
N GLY A 134 7.24 9.08 33.00
CA GLY A 134 7.67 7.67 33.09
C GLY A 134 7.42 6.83 31.83
N GLN A 135 7.01 7.43 30.71
CA GLN A 135 6.75 6.71 29.46
C GLN A 135 8.05 6.48 28.66
N VAL A 136 8.18 5.30 28.05
CA VAL A 136 9.31 4.98 27.17
C VAL A 136 9.35 5.90 25.94
N ASN A 137 8.18 6.19 25.34
CA ASN A 137 8.03 6.98 24.11
C ASN A 137 9.11 6.68 23.06
N TYR A 138 9.14 5.43 22.57
CA TYR A 138 10.24 4.95 21.73
C TYR A 138 10.42 5.75 20.42
N TRP A 139 9.32 6.27 19.87
CA TRP A 139 9.33 7.17 18.70
C TRP A 139 9.99 8.52 18.95
N GLY A 140 10.31 8.88 20.20
CA GLY A 140 11.23 9.98 20.51
C GLY A 140 12.61 9.84 19.85
N ASN A 141 12.96 8.63 19.38
CA ASN A 141 14.19 8.34 18.64
C ASN A 141 14.09 8.56 17.12
N TYR A 142 12.96 9.06 16.59
CA TYR A 142 12.73 9.25 15.15
C TYR A 142 13.92 9.90 14.39
N PRO A 143 14.59 10.96 14.90
CA PRO A 143 15.72 11.57 14.20
C PRO A 143 16.88 10.60 13.93
N LYS A 144 17.14 9.66 14.85
CA LYS A 144 18.19 8.65 14.70
C LYS A 144 17.89 7.71 13.55
N PHE A 145 16.65 7.26 13.45
CA PHE A 145 16.19 6.37 12.37
C PHE A 145 16.24 7.07 11.03
N PHE A 146 15.77 8.32 10.97
CA PHE A 146 15.74 9.10 9.73
C PHE A 146 17.15 9.35 9.18
N VAL A 147 18.07 9.86 10.00
CA VAL A 147 19.45 10.10 9.58
C VAL A 147 20.13 8.79 9.14
N SER A 148 19.92 7.70 9.87
CA SER A 148 20.46 6.38 9.50
C SER A 148 19.94 5.91 8.14
N LEU A 149 18.64 6.11 7.86
CA LEU A 149 18.06 5.79 6.55
C LEU A 149 18.66 6.66 5.44
N MET A 150 18.84 7.96 5.67
CA MET A 150 19.45 8.85 4.69
C MET A 150 20.91 8.47 4.39
N LYS A 151 21.66 8.05 5.41
CA LYS A 151 23.01 7.48 5.21
C LYS A 151 22.98 6.17 4.44
N ALA A 152 21.97 5.32 4.64
CA ALA A 152 21.81 4.10 3.85
C ALA A 152 21.47 4.39 2.38
N PHE A 153 20.67 5.42 2.10
CA PHE A 153 20.32 5.81 0.73
C PHE A 153 21.45 6.52 -0.01
N TYR A 154 22.15 7.45 0.65
CA TYR A 154 23.04 8.38 -0.03
C TYR A 154 24.52 8.25 0.38
N GLY A 155 24.84 7.36 1.33
CA GLY A 155 26.20 7.11 1.77
C GLY A 155 26.90 8.38 2.23
N ASP A 156 28.10 8.63 1.71
CA ASP A 156 28.93 9.79 2.03
C ASP A 156 28.30 11.13 1.58
N LYS A 157 27.33 11.10 0.66
CA LYS A 157 26.66 12.31 0.18
C LYS A 157 25.63 12.87 1.17
N ALA A 158 25.14 12.07 2.12
CA ALA A 158 24.31 12.58 3.20
C ALA A 158 25.20 13.07 4.35
N THR A 159 25.30 14.38 4.53
CA THR A 159 26.12 15.04 5.55
C THR A 159 25.29 16.02 6.38
N ALA A 160 25.82 16.51 7.50
CA ALA A 160 25.09 17.47 8.33
C ALA A 160 24.86 18.79 7.59
N GLU A 161 25.82 19.22 6.77
CA GLU A 161 25.82 20.50 6.04
C GLU A 161 24.70 20.58 4.99
N ASN A 162 24.29 19.44 4.43
CA ASN A 162 23.19 19.36 3.46
C ASN A 162 21.92 18.74 4.04
N SER A 163 21.75 18.77 5.37
CA SER A 163 20.59 18.19 6.05
C SER A 163 20.35 16.72 5.69
N TRP A 164 21.44 15.96 5.52
CA TRP A 164 21.45 14.54 5.17
C TRP A 164 20.75 14.22 3.84
N GLY A 165 20.68 15.17 2.91
CA GLY A 165 19.98 14.99 1.63
C GLY A 165 18.45 15.03 1.75
N PHE A 166 17.91 15.61 2.81
CA PHE A 166 16.45 15.78 3.03
C PHE A 166 15.72 16.33 1.80
N ASP A 167 16.33 17.29 1.09
CA ASP A 167 15.73 17.92 -0.08
C ASP A 167 15.70 17.07 -1.35
N TRP A 168 16.39 15.92 -1.36
CA TRP A 168 16.33 14.97 -2.47
C TRP A 168 15.11 14.06 -2.39
N LEU A 169 14.47 13.96 -1.21
CA LEU A 169 13.25 13.21 -1.06
C LEU A 169 12.08 13.94 -1.73
N PRO A 170 11.18 13.23 -2.42
CA PRO A 170 9.95 13.82 -2.93
C PRO A 170 9.09 14.27 -1.75
N LYS A 171 8.60 15.52 -1.83
CA LYS A 171 7.68 16.09 -0.86
C LYS A 171 6.26 16.00 -1.42
N TRP A 172 5.32 15.48 -0.63
CA TRP A 172 3.93 15.30 -1.09
C TRP A 172 3.06 16.52 -0.77
N ASP A 173 2.17 16.86 -1.70
CA ASP A 173 1.11 17.87 -1.58
C ASP A 173 -0.21 17.24 -1.06
N LYS A 174 -0.47 16.00 -1.48
CA LYS A 174 -1.65 15.21 -1.12
C LYS A 174 -1.35 13.71 -1.09
N GLY A 175 -2.35 12.91 -0.71
CA GLY A 175 -2.28 11.45 -0.86
C GLY A 175 -2.47 11.05 -2.32
N TYR A 176 -1.76 10.01 -2.76
CA TYR A 176 -1.94 9.40 -4.08
C TYR A 176 -2.25 7.92 -3.92
N ASP A 177 -3.37 7.60 -3.26
CA ASP A 177 -3.87 6.23 -3.21
C ASP A 177 -4.34 5.77 -4.59
N VAL A 178 -4.53 4.45 -4.73
CA VAL A 178 -4.83 3.82 -6.02
C VAL A 178 -6.13 4.31 -6.65
N LEU A 179 -7.15 4.68 -5.86
CA LEU A 179 -8.42 5.17 -6.39
C LEU A 179 -8.24 6.57 -6.97
N GLN A 180 -7.55 7.45 -6.23
CA GLN A 180 -7.23 8.78 -6.71
C GLN A 180 -6.31 8.73 -7.94
N TYR A 181 -5.30 7.85 -7.93
CA TYR A 181 -4.35 7.73 -9.02
C TYR A 181 -5.01 7.18 -10.30
N PHE A 182 -5.92 6.21 -10.19
CA PHE A 182 -6.68 5.70 -11.34
C PHE A 182 -7.74 6.68 -11.83
N GLU A 183 -8.26 7.57 -10.98
CA GLU A 183 -9.08 8.70 -11.42
C GLU A 183 -8.25 9.72 -12.22
N MET A 184 -7.05 10.07 -11.74
CA MET A 184 -6.12 10.92 -12.50
C MET A 184 -5.74 10.28 -13.85
N MET A 185 -5.51 8.98 -13.87
CA MET A 185 -5.25 8.21 -15.09
C MET A 185 -6.46 8.25 -16.04
N HIS A 186 -7.67 8.08 -15.50
CA HIS A 186 -8.91 8.23 -16.26
C HIS A 186 -9.04 9.63 -16.87
N GLN A 187 -8.55 10.67 -16.18
CA GLN A 187 -8.54 12.06 -16.66
C GLN A 187 -7.37 12.36 -17.61
N GLY A 188 -6.53 11.37 -17.96
CA GLY A 188 -5.40 11.55 -18.88
C GLY A 188 -4.19 12.26 -18.27
N GLN A 189 -4.11 12.35 -16.93
CA GLN A 189 -3.02 13.03 -16.21
C GLN A 189 -1.82 12.11 -15.90
N VAL A 190 -1.92 10.82 -16.23
CA VAL A 190 -0.87 9.83 -15.98
C VAL A 190 -0.31 9.34 -17.31
N ASN A 191 1.00 9.49 -17.49
CA ASN A 191 1.68 9.08 -18.73
C ASN A 191 2.09 7.61 -18.74
N GLY A 192 2.44 7.03 -17.60
CA GLY A 192 2.90 5.65 -17.56
C GLY A 192 2.67 5.00 -16.20
N TYR A 193 2.66 3.67 -16.20
CA TYR A 193 2.42 2.87 -15.00
C TYR A 193 3.35 1.65 -14.95
N ILE A 194 3.85 1.34 -13.77
CA ILE A 194 4.65 0.12 -13.51
C ILE A 194 3.81 -0.80 -12.64
N CYS A 195 3.59 -2.00 -13.13
CA CYS A 195 2.82 -3.03 -12.47
C CYS A 195 3.74 -4.23 -12.17
N GLN A 196 4.27 -4.29 -10.95
CA GLN A 196 5.22 -5.31 -10.52
C GLN A 196 4.54 -6.30 -9.57
N GLY A 197 4.38 -7.56 -9.98
CA GLY A 197 3.76 -8.61 -9.17
C GLY A 197 2.36 -8.25 -8.65
N PHE A 198 1.61 -7.48 -9.44
CA PHE A 198 0.27 -7.00 -9.11
C PHE A 198 -0.62 -7.08 -10.36
N ASN A 199 -1.95 -7.16 -10.19
CA ASN A 199 -2.87 -7.35 -11.32
C ASN A 199 -4.13 -6.47 -11.16
N PRO A 200 -4.03 -5.15 -11.39
CA PRO A 200 -5.11 -4.20 -11.14
C PRO A 200 -6.39 -4.49 -11.93
N VAL A 201 -6.31 -5.02 -13.15
CA VAL A 201 -7.52 -5.38 -13.93
C VAL A 201 -8.41 -6.37 -13.19
N ALA A 202 -7.81 -7.31 -12.45
CA ALA A 202 -8.55 -8.30 -11.67
C ALA A 202 -8.86 -7.83 -10.24
N SER A 203 -7.95 -7.08 -9.61
CA SER A 203 -8.02 -6.80 -8.17
C SER A 203 -8.63 -5.46 -7.78
N PHE A 204 -8.69 -4.48 -8.69
CA PHE A 204 -9.26 -3.17 -8.38
C PHE A 204 -10.77 -3.13 -8.61
N PRO A 205 -11.51 -2.28 -7.85
CA PRO A 205 -12.94 -2.13 -8.05
C PRO A 205 -13.21 -1.48 -9.41
N ASN A 206 -14.36 -1.82 -10.00
CA ASN A 206 -14.81 -1.31 -11.31
C ASN A 206 -13.79 -1.59 -12.44
N LYS A 207 -13.67 -2.88 -12.80
CA LYS A 207 -12.78 -3.38 -13.86
C LYS A 207 -12.90 -2.63 -15.19
N ASN A 208 -14.10 -2.23 -15.60
CA ASN A 208 -14.29 -1.52 -16.87
C ASN A 208 -13.61 -0.15 -16.84
N LYS A 209 -13.82 0.63 -15.77
CA LYS A 209 -13.12 1.90 -15.59
C LYS A 209 -11.61 1.71 -15.48
N VAL A 210 -11.14 0.65 -14.82
CA VAL A 210 -9.71 0.30 -14.75
C VAL A 210 -9.11 0.10 -16.15
N VAL A 211 -9.77 -0.68 -17.01
CA VAL A 211 -9.34 -0.92 -18.40
C VAL A 211 -9.36 0.37 -19.23
N GLU A 212 -10.39 1.20 -19.09
CA GLU A 212 -10.47 2.52 -19.74
C GLU A 212 -9.34 3.46 -19.29
N SER A 213 -9.02 3.48 -18.00
CA SER A 213 -7.89 4.25 -17.46
C SER A 213 -6.56 3.77 -18.03
N LEU A 214 -6.30 2.45 -18.02
CA LEU A 214 -5.07 1.88 -18.57
C LEU A 214 -4.90 2.18 -20.06
N SER A 215 -6.01 2.25 -20.82
CA SER A 215 -6.01 2.59 -22.26
C SER A 215 -5.61 4.04 -22.54
N LYS A 216 -5.54 4.91 -21.52
CA LYS A 216 -5.12 6.32 -21.64
C LYS A 216 -3.62 6.51 -21.36
N LEU A 217 -2.93 5.48 -20.87
CA LEU A 217 -1.48 5.53 -20.65
C LEU A 217 -0.71 5.63 -21.97
N LYS A 218 0.49 6.22 -21.91
CA LYS A 218 1.46 6.20 -23.00
C LYS A 218 2.42 5.02 -22.92
N PHE A 219 2.58 4.40 -21.75
CA PHE A 219 3.30 3.14 -21.59
C PHE A 219 2.86 2.40 -20.32
N LEU A 220 2.89 1.07 -20.38
CA LEU A 220 2.65 0.18 -19.25
C LEU A 220 3.79 -0.84 -19.17
N ILE A 221 4.43 -0.94 -18.02
CA ILE A 221 5.46 -1.96 -17.77
C ILE A 221 4.89 -2.99 -16.81
N THR A 222 4.83 -4.25 -17.23
CA THR A 222 4.40 -5.37 -16.39
C THR A 222 5.60 -6.25 -16.05
N ILE A 223 5.83 -6.50 -14.77
CA ILE A 223 6.92 -7.35 -14.27
C ILE A 223 6.29 -8.45 -13.43
N ASP A 224 6.05 -9.61 -14.05
CA ASP A 224 5.35 -10.72 -13.41
C ASP A 224 5.95 -12.06 -13.90
N PRO A 225 5.99 -13.15 -13.11
CA PRO A 225 6.40 -14.45 -13.63
C PRO A 225 5.40 -15.09 -14.60
N LEU A 226 4.16 -14.57 -14.68
CA LEU A 226 3.06 -15.06 -15.49
C LEU A 226 2.53 -13.98 -16.45
N ASN A 227 1.75 -14.40 -17.45
CA ASN A 227 0.89 -13.43 -18.15
C ASN A 227 -0.33 -13.15 -17.26
N THR A 228 -0.69 -11.87 -17.15
CA THR A 228 -1.82 -11.40 -16.34
C THR A 228 -2.81 -10.64 -17.21
N GLU A 229 -4.06 -10.53 -16.76
CA GLU A 229 -5.11 -9.73 -17.40
C GLU A 229 -4.65 -8.28 -17.59
N THR A 230 -3.85 -7.75 -16.67
CA THR A 230 -3.25 -6.42 -16.83
C THR A 230 -2.23 -6.37 -17.98
N SER A 231 -1.46 -7.42 -18.23
CA SER A 231 -0.51 -7.45 -19.37
C SER A 231 -1.20 -7.55 -20.74
N THR A 232 -2.41 -8.10 -20.76
CA THR A 232 -3.22 -8.31 -21.97
C THR A 232 -4.49 -7.47 -21.99
N PHE A 233 -4.58 -6.40 -21.19
CA PHE A 233 -5.80 -5.59 -21.05
C PHE A 233 -6.31 -5.00 -22.38
N TRP A 234 -5.41 -4.85 -23.36
CA TRP A 234 -5.65 -4.32 -24.70
C TRP A 234 -6.16 -5.38 -25.70
N GLN A 235 -6.13 -6.67 -25.34
CA GLN A 235 -6.61 -7.77 -26.18
C GLN A 235 -8.10 -8.01 -25.95
N ASN A 236 -8.84 -8.22 -27.04
CA ASN A 236 -10.23 -8.64 -26.95
C ASN A 236 -10.31 -10.10 -26.49
N HIS A 237 -11.14 -10.37 -25.48
CA HIS A 237 -11.44 -11.73 -25.00
C HIS A 237 -12.95 -11.97 -24.89
N GLY A 238 -13.73 -11.46 -25.86
CA GLY A 238 -15.19 -11.49 -25.83
C GLY A 238 -15.75 -10.76 -24.61
N GLU A 239 -16.84 -11.25 -24.04
CA GLU A 239 -17.50 -10.64 -22.88
C GLU A 239 -16.57 -10.44 -21.67
N SER A 240 -15.53 -11.27 -21.53
CA SER A 240 -14.56 -11.15 -20.42
C SER A 240 -13.70 -9.89 -20.53
N ASN A 241 -13.40 -9.43 -21.76
CA ASN A 241 -12.67 -8.19 -22.03
C ASN A 241 -13.01 -7.66 -23.43
N ASP A 242 -14.17 -7.01 -23.56
CA ASP A 242 -14.64 -6.49 -24.84
C ASP A 242 -14.01 -5.13 -25.15
N VAL A 243 -12.78 -5.16 -25.65
CA VAL A 243 -12.02 -3.98 -26.08
C VAL A 243 -11.73 -4.06 -27.57
N ASP A 244 -11.55 -2.92 -28.21
CA ASP A 244 -11.11 -2.83 -29.60
C ASP A 244 -9.60 -2.54 -29.64
N PRO A 245 -8.74 -3.52 -30.00
CA PRO A 245 -7.29 -3.31 -30.04
C PRO A 245 -6.87 -2.20 -31.01
N SER A 246 -7.67 -1.91 -32.05
CA SER A 246 -7.35 -0.87 -33.03
C SER A 246 -7.45 0.53 -32.43
N LYS A 247 -8.39 0.77 -31.51
CA LYS A 247 -8.54 2.06 -30.80
C LYS A 247 -7.40 2.35 -29.83
N ASN A 248 -6.63 1.33 -29.46
CA ASN A 248 -5.43 1.47 -28.63
C ASN A 248 -4.16 1.67 -29.46
N SER A 249 -4.20 1.40 -30.77
CA SER A 249 -3.03 1.49 -31.66
C SER A 249 -2.63 2.91 -32.06
N ASP A 250 -3.56 3.88 -32.01
CA ASP A 250 -3.33 5.27 -32.44
C ASP A 250 -2.79 6.21 -31.33
N ARG A 251 -2.58 5.70 -30.10
CA ARG A 251 -1.97 6.42 -28.98
C ARG A 251 -0.90 5.58 -28.30
N SER A 252 0.24 5.39 -28.96
CA SER A 252 1.49 4.94 -28.34
C SER A 252 1.43 3.79 -27.31
N VAL A 253 0.51 2.81 -27.40
CA VAL A 253 0.64 1.55 -26.64
C VAL A 253 0.19 0.38 -27.51
N PRO A 254 1.17 -0.36 -28.04
CA PRO A 254 1.15 -1.80 -27.80
C PRO A 254 2.53 -2.25 -27.33
N SER A 255 2.93 -1.84 -26.13
CA SER A 255 4.04 -2.50 -25.46
C SER A 255 3.78 -2.54 -23.97
N ALA A 256 2.82 -3.37 -23.56
CA ALA A 256 2.97 -4.02 -22.27
C ALA A 256 4.25 -4.85 -22.36
N ILE A 257 5.37 -4.27 -21.91
CA ILE A 257 6.65 -4.97 -21.94
C ILE A 257 6.61 -5.95 -20.78
N ASN A 258 6.27 -7.21 -21.07
CA ASN A 258 6.37 -8.28 -20.10
C ASN A 258 7.83 -8.74 -20.03
N LEU A 259 8.52 -8.38 -18.95
CA LEU A 259 9.98 -8.52 -18.85
C LEU A 259 10.41 -9.88 -18.33
N LEU A 260 9.53 -10.65 -17.70
CA LEU A 260 9.89 -11.91 -17.03
C LEU A 260 8.85 -13.00 -17.33
N ARG A 261 9.30 -14.23 -17.59
CA ARG A 261 8.42 -15.40 -17.74
C ARG A 261 9.06 -16.60 -17.04
N GLY A 262 8.28 -17.28 -16.21
CA GLY A 262 8.72 -18.46 -15.46
C GLY A 262 9.33 -18.14 -14.08
N ARG A 263 8.90 -18.92 -13.08
CA ARG A 263 9.14 -18.66 -11.65
C ARG A 263 10.63 -18.57 -11.27
N GLU A 264 11.49 -19.42 -11.83
CA GLU A 264 12.93 -19.44 -11.50
C GLU A 264 13.71 -18.26 -12.10
N ARG A 265 13.34 -17.80 -13.31
CA ARG A 265 14.01 -16.66 -13.97
C ARG A 265 13.62 -15.32 -13.36
N PHE A 266 12.37 -15.20 -12.90
CA PHE A 266 11.83 -14.00 -12.26
C PHE A 266 12.66 -13.54 -11.06
N TYR A 267 12.88 -14.42 -10.07
CA TYR A 267 13.61 -14.07 -8.85
C TYR A 267 15.07 -13.67 -9.11
N ARG A 268 15.70 -14.24 -10.15
CA ARG A 268 17.11 -13.95 -10.49
C ARG A 268 17.29 -12.65 -11.27
N GLN A 269 16.24 -12.10 -11.89
CA GLN A 269 16.35 -11.01 -12.87
C GLN A 269 15.70 -9.69 -12.43
N LEU A 270 14.84 -9.69 -11.40
CA LEU A 270 14.23 -8.45 -10.87
C LEU A 270 15.25 -7.38 -10.49
N TRP A 271 16.25 -7.78 -9.71
CA TRP A 271 17.27 -6.84 -9.23
C TRP A 271 18.18 -6.33 -10.35
N PRO A 272 18.72 -7.19 -11.24
CA PRO A 272 19.42 -6.73 -12.44
C PRO A 272 18.60 -5.80 -13.32
N LEU A 273 17.32 -6.08 -13.51
CA LEU A 273 16.43 -5.24 -14.34
C LEU A 273 16.27 -3.84 -13.75
N ALA A 274 15.98 -3.75 -12.45
CA ALA A 274 15.90 -2.48 -11.74
C ALA A 274 17.22 -1.71 -11.81
N ALA A 275 18.35 -2.39 -11.60
CA ALA A 275 19.67 -1.80 -11.66
C ALA A 275 19.99 -1.20 -13.04
N VAL A 276 19.74 -1.94 -14.13
CA VAL A 276 20.01 -1.47 -15.50
C VAL A 276 19.08 -0.30 -15.88
N ALA A 277 17.81 -0.34 -15.48
CA ALA A 277 16.88 0.75 -15.73
C ALA A 277 17.34 2.05 -15.04
N LEU A 278 17.74 1.95 -13.76
CA LEU A 278 18.27 3.08 -13.00
C LEU A 278 19.56 3.63 -13.60
N GLU A 279 20.50 2.75 -13.99
CA GLU A 279 21.77 3.15 -14.59
C GLU A 279 21.55 3.94 -15.89
N ARG A 280 20.63 3.49 -16.75
CA ARG A 280 20.32 4.18 -18.01
C ARG A 280 19.65 5.53 -17.80
N CYS A 281 18.76 5.66 -16.81
CA CYS A 281 18.13 6.92 -16.45
C CYS A 281 19.12 7.91 -15.80
N GLY A 282 20.13 7.43 -15.08
CA GLY A 282 21.11 8.24 -14.36
C GLY A 282 22.26 8.81 -15.21
N ARG A 283 22.38 8.44 -16.49
CA ARG A 283 23.43 8.96 -17.38
C ARG A 283 23.07 10.37 -17.90
N PRO A 284 23.88 11.41 -17.62
CA PRO A 284 23.70 12.70 -18.27
C PRO A 284 24.08 12.57 -19.75
N GLY A 285 23.10 12.66 -20.67
CA GLY A 285 23.41 12.72 -22.10
C GLY A 285 22.32 12.28 -23.09
N HIS A 286 21.31 11.50 -22.70
CA HIS A 286 20.24 11.12 -23.65
C HIS A 286 19.12 12.17 -23.69
N ARG A 287 19.42 13.35 -24.24
CA ARG A 287 18.39 14.09 -24.98
C ARG A 287 18.00 13.22 -26.17
N HIS A 288 16.70 13.11 -26.43
CA HIS A 288 16.15 12.48 -27.62
C HIS A 288 16.76 13.10 -28.89
N GLU A 289 17.83 12.51 -29.43
CA GLU A 289 18.05 12.54 -30.86
C GLU A 289 16.93 11.72 -31.49
N ARG A 290 15.96 12.40 -32.11
CA ARG A 290 15.07 11.76 -33.08
C ARG A 290 15.92 11.31 -34.26
N ARG A 291 16.55 10.13 -34.18
CA ARG A 291 16.98 9.42 -35.38
C ARG A 291 15.73 8.87 -36.04
N ARG A 292 15.26 9.59 -37.07
CA ARG A 292 14.44 9.00 -38.13
C ARG A 292 15.33 7.98 -38.85
N ASP A 293 15.10 6.70 -38.62
CA ASP A 293 15.49 5.68 -39.59
C ASP A 293 14.52 4.49 -39.50
N PRO A 294 13.70 4.21 -40.54
CA PRO A 294 12.77 3.09 -40.54
C PRO A 294 13.49 1.85 -41.06
N GLY A 295 13.99 0.98 -40.17
CA GLY A 295 14.67 -0.23 -40.65
C GLY A 295 15.04 -1.24 -39.58
N ARG A 296 14.25 -2.33 -39.52
CA ARG A 296 14.64 -3.70 -39.09
C ARG A 296 15.15 -3.88 -37.65
N TYR A 297 14.27 -4.38 -36.80
CA TYR A 297 14.65 -5.42 -35.83
C TYR A 297 13.82 -6.67 -36.10
N LEU A 298 14.39 -7.55 -36.94
CA LEU A 298 14.00 -8.94 -37.05
C LEU A 298 14.63 -9.69 -35.88
N LEU A 299 13.80 -10.24 -35.00
CA LEU A 299 14.20 -11.27 -34.05
C LEU A 299 14.32 -12.58 -34.82
N THR A 300 15.55 -13.03 -35.09
CA THR A 300 15.81 -14.44 -35.42
C THR A 300 16.07 -15.23 -34.13
N PRO A 301 15.45 -16.41 -33.96
CA PRO A 301 15.62 -17.22 -32.76
C PRO A 301 16.89 -18.08 -32.85
N ALA A 302 17.55 -18.25 -31.70
CA ALA A 302 18.41 -19.38 -31.37
C ALA A 302 18.14 -19.76 -29.92
#